data_AF-A0A964IWF0-F1
#
_entry.id   AF-A0A964IWF0-F1
#
_cell.length_a   1.000
_cell.length_b   1.000
_cell.length_c   1.000
_cell.angle_alpha   90.00
_cell.angle_beta   90.00
_cell.angle_gamma   90.00
#
_symmetry.space_group_name_H-M   'P 1'
#
loop_
_entity.id
_entity.type
_entity.pdbx_description
1 polymer ?
#
loop_
_entity_poly.entity_id
_entity_poly.type
_entity_poly.pdbx_seq_one_letter_code
_entity_poly.pdbx_strand_id
1 'polypeptide(L)'
;MLVRACAAAVATLIVAGCTSDGELRDDANAALYEPGLGGRGTIIRPGGDPNAIFGAGMDLKAKGDCAGAAVKLRLVANMGPGYENAQTALGECLTNSGAPGSPTADFYEGMTWLRRAADAGWPEAQGRLAQIHALGPSAIRNGEEAGYWMALYDANATKSRLGFTPMEAQTLSTIRDAISAADRVSGEKRAAQWQRKVWLPPVQPKNAQTGGPGARQQRTWYNEP
;
A
#
# COMPACT_ATOMS: atom_id res chain seq x y z
N MET A 1 -68.35 10.31 -55.53
CA MET A 1 -67.72 9.35 -54.61
C MET A 1 -66.80 10.13 -53.68
N LEU A 2 -66.96 9.92 -52.36
CA LEU A 2 -66.05 10.28 -51.25
C LEU A 2 -65.89 11.79 -50.93
N VAL A 3 -65.79 12.27 -49.69
CA VAL A 3 -66.34 12.01 -48.35
C VAL A 3 -65.87 13.23 -47.52
N ARG A 4 -66.68 13.74 -46.57
CA ARG A 4 -66.30 14.77 -45.59
C ARG A 4 -65.23 14.27 -44.62
N ALA A 5 -64.32 15.15 -44.17
CA ALA A 5 -63.79 15.08 -42.80
C ALA A 5 -63.24 16.44 -42.32
N CYS A 6 -63.85 16.99 -41.27
CA CYS A 6 -63.21 17.91 -40.32
C CYS A 6 -62.33 17.10 -39.37
N ALA A 7 -61.20 17.66 -38.94
CA ALA A 7 -60.62 17.32 -37.64
C ALA A 7 -59.83 18.51 -37.08
N ALA A 8 -60.25 18.92 -35.89
CA ALA A 8 -59.58 19.85 -35.00
C ALA A 8 -58.37 19.22 -34.29
N ALA A 9 -57.55 20.11 -33.71
CA ALA A 9 -56.67 19.90 -32.56
C ALA A 9 -55.43 19.02 -32.83
N VAL A 10 -54.25 19.25 -32.27
CA VAL A 10 -53.90 19.61 -30.89
C VAL A 10 -52.52 20.29 -30.92
N ALA A 11 -52.33 21.30 -30.07
CA ALA A 11 -51.03 21.92 -29.80
C ALA A 11 -50.07 20.90 -29.19
N THR A 12 -48.97 20.60 -29.89
CA THR A 12 -47.89 19.78 -29.36
C THR A 12 -47.13 20.59 -28.32
N LEU A 13 -47.25 20.20 -27.04
CA LEU A 13 -46.31 20.59 -25.99
C LEU A 13 -44.90 20.14 -26.42
N ILE A 14 -44.01 21.11 -26.69
CA ILE A 14 -42.58 20.85 -26.73
C ILE A 14 -42.14 20.72 -25.27
N VAL A 15 -41.87 19.49 -24.83
CA VAL A 15 -41.11 19.24 -23.61
C VAL A 15 -39.71 19.78 -23.87
N ALA A 16 -39.35 20.84 -23.16
CA ALA A 16 -37.98 21.34 -23.09
C ALA A 16 -37.12 20.25 -22.42
N GLY A 17 -36.51 19.39 -23.23
CA GLY A 17 -35.39 18.58 -22.81
C GLY A 17 -34.18 19.49 -22.63
N CYS A 18 -33.73 19.65 -21.39
CA CYS A 18 -32.45 20.26 -21.09
C CYS A 18 -31.33 19.42 -21.73
N THR A 19 -30.78 19.88 -22.85
CA THR A 19 -29.45 19.46 -23.31
C THR A 19 -28.48 20.52 -22.83
N SER A 20 -27.90 20.32 -21.64
CA SER A 20 -26.66 21.01 -21.31
C SER A 20 -25.59 20.40 -22.21
N ASP A 21 -25.21 21.14 -23.24
CA ASP A 21 -24.06 20.84 -24.09
C ASP A 21 -22.83 20.68 -23.20
N GLY A 22 -22.44 19.41 -23.01
CA GLY A 22 -21.21 19.04 -22.37
C GLY A 22 -20.05 19.29 -23.32
N GLU A 23 -19.49 20.50 -23.28
CA GLU A 23 -18.09 20.68 -23.65
C GLU A 23 -17.24 19.96 -22.58
N LEU A 24 -16.87 18.71 -22.90
CA LEU A 24 -15.81 17.99 -22.22
C LEU A 24 -14.53 18.82 -22.34
N ARG A 25 -14.24 19.61 -21.30
CA ARG A 25 -12.93 20.24 -21.15
C ARG A 25 -11.93 19.10 -20.98
N ASP A 26 -10.88 19.14 -21.79
CA ASP A 26 -9.83 18.15 -21.86
C ASP A 26 -8.89 18.33 -20.64
N ASP A 27 -9.33 17.85 -19.47
CA ASP A 27 -8.61 17.92 -18.20
C ASP A 27 -7.86 16.60 -17.90
N ALA A 28 -7.07 16.15 -18.87
CA ALA A 28 -6.18 15.00 -18.76
C ALA A 28 -5.03 15.15 -17.73
N ASN A 29 -4.96 16.24 -16.95
CA ASN A 29 -3.86 16.49 -16.00
C ASN A 29 -4.25 17.24 -14.71
N ALA A 30 -5.51 17.22 -14.27
CA ALA A 30 -5.90 17.85 -13.01
C ALA A 30 -5.80 16.87 -11.82
N ALA A 31 -4.58 16.46 -11.44
CA ALA A 31 -4.32 15.85 -10.14
C ALA A 31 -4.13 16.96 -9.09
N LEU A 32 -5.23 17.49 -8.56
CA LEU A 32 -5.20 18.39 -7.41
C LEU A 32 -5.40 17.57 -6.14
N TYR A 33 -4.37 17.57 -5.30
CA TYR A 33 -4.44 17.13 -3.92
C TYR A 33 -5.20 18.20 -3.14
N GLU A 34 -6.50 17.98 -2.88
CA GLU A 34 -7.32 18.84 -2.04
C GLU A 34 -7.18 18.39 -0.57
N PRO A 35 -6.58 19.21 0.32
CA PRO A 35 -6.46 18.89 1.73
C PRO A 35 -7.76 19.29 2.45
N GLY A 36 -8.72 18.37 2.52
CA GLY A 36 -9.95 18.62 3.26
C GLY A 36 -10.90 17.44 3.23
N LEU A 37 -11.34 17.01 4.42
CA LEU A 37 -12.37 16.01 4.69
C LEU A 37 -11.93 14.53 4.59
N GLY A 38 -11.33 14.06 5.68
CA GLY A 38 -11.63 12.71 6.20
C GLY A 38 -11.34 11.52 5.27
N GLY A 39 -10.13 11.43 4.72
CA GLY A 39 -9.46 10.14 4.43
C GLY A 39 -10.16 9.14 3.49
N ARG A 40 -11.14 9.57 2.69
CA ARG A 40 -11.76 8.74 1.64
C ARG A 40 -11.80 9.52 0.32
N GLY A 41 -10.63 9.80 -0.24
CA GLY A 41 -10.46 10.33 -1.58
C GLY A 41 -9.68 9.35 -2.43
N THR A 42 -10.38 8.51 -3.20
CA THR A 42 -9.80 7.60 -4.18
C THR A 42 -9.46 8.36 -5.47
N ILE A 43 -8.26 8.18 -6.02
CA ILE A 43 -8.09 8.03 -7.48
C ILE A 43 -7.15 6.86 -7.72
N ILE A 44 -7.68 5.79 -8.30
CA ILE A 44 -6.90 4.66 -8.83
C ILE A 44 -7.02 4.58 -10.31
N ARG A 45 -5.92 5.00 -10.96
CA ARG A 45 -5.68 5.04 -12.41
C ARG A 45 -6.93 5.49 -13.21
N PRO A 46 -6.84 5.56 -14.52
CA PRO A 46 -8.00 5.19 -15.31
C PRO A 46 -8.17 3.67 -15.11
N GLY A 47 -8.95 3.25 -14.08
CA GLY A 47 -9.50 1.88 -14.02
C GLY A 47 -9.37 1.03 -12.76
N GLY A 48 -9.35 1.57 -11.53
CA GLY A 48 -9.63 0.77 -10.32
C GLY A 48 -10.00 1.64 -9.11
N ASP A 49 -9.96 1.12 -7.89
CA ASP A 49 -10.13 1.79 -6.56
C ASP A 49 -9.02 1.23 -5.62
N PRO A 50 -8.34 1.98 -4.70
CA PRO A 50 -7.08 1.49 -4.11
C PRO A 50 -7.39 0.27 -3.28
N ASN A 51 -8.58 0.30 -2.69
CA ASN A 51 -9.17 -0.78 -1.94
C ASN A 51 -9.46 -1.98 -2.84
N ALA A 52 -9.93 -1.77 -4.08
CA ALA A 52 -10.13 -2.86 -5.04
C ALA A 52 -8.80 -3.51 -5.49
N ILE A 53 -7.74 -2.72 -5.76
CA ILE A 53 -6.42 -3.28 -6.10
C ILE A 53 -5.82 -3.99 -4.90
N PHE A 54 -5.89 -3.38 -3.72
CA PHE A 54 -5.45 -3.98 -2.46
C PHE A 54 -6.20 -5.29 -2.20
N GLY A 55 -7.53 -5.28 -2.31
CA GLY A 55 -8.39 -6.45 -2.15
C GLY A 55 -7.99 -7.58 -3.09
N ALA A 56 -7.84 -7.29 -4.39
CA ALA A 56 -7.37 -8.27 -5.35
C ALA A 56 -5.95 -8.80 -5.05
N GLY A 57 -5.07 -7.96 -4.51
CA GLY A 57 -3.75 -8.40 -4.03
C GLY A 57 -3.84 -9.32 -2.81
N MET A 58 -4.71 -8.99 -1.86
CA MET A 58 -4.97 -9.80 -0.66
C MET A 58 -5.64 -11.13 -1.01
N ASP A 59 -6.52 -11.17 -2.00
CA ASP A 59 -7.13 -12.41 -2.50
C ASP A 59 -6.10 -13.36 -3.10
N LEU A 60 -5.11 -12.84 -3.85
CA LEU A 60 -4.01 -13.63 -4.37
C LEU A 60 -3.11 -14.15 -3.24
N LYS A 61 -2.78 -13.28 -2.28
CA LYS A 61 -2.02 -13.65 -1.08
C LYS A 61 -2.73 -14.75 -0.29
N ALA A 62 -4.05 -14.65 -0.10
CA ALA A 62 -4.85 -15.66 0.59
C ALA A 62 -4.86 -17.02 -0.15
N LYS A 63 -4.74 -17.01 -1.48
CA LYS A 63 -4.58 -18.21 -2.31
C LYS A 63 -3.13 -18.75 -2.33
N GLY A 64 -2.19 -18.09 -1.67
CA GLY A 64 -0.77 -18.42 -1.68
C GLY A 64 0.01 -17.89 -2.88
N ASP A 65 -0.63 -17.14 -3.78
CA ASP A 65 0.04 -16.50 -4.92
C ASP A 65 0.68 -15.17 -4.51
N CYS A 66 1.80 -15.26 -3.78
CA CYS A 66 2.57 -14.10 -3.38
C CYS A 66 3.19 -13.34 -4.56
N ALA A 67 3.50 -14.01 -5.67
CA ALA A 67 4.09 -13.39 -6.85
C ALA A 67 3.07 -12.46 -7.54
N GLY A 68 1.85 -12.95 -7.78
CA GLY A 68 0.75 -12.15 -8.32
C GLY A 68 0.29 -11.07 -7.34
N ALA A 69 0.24 -11.38 -6.04
CA ALA A 69 -0.09 -10.41 -5.00
C ALA A 69 0.91 -9.24 -4.97
N ALA A 70 2.21 -9.53 -5.02
CA ALA A 70 3.26 -8.51 -4.98
C ALA A 70 3.12 -7.48 -6.11
N VAL A 71 2.75 -7.92 -7.32
CA VAL A 71 2.50 -7.00 -8.46
C VAL A 71 1.40 -5.99 -8.13
N LYS A 72 0.27 -6.45 -7.55
CA LYS A 72 -0.87 -5.58 -7.21
C LYS A 72 -0.58 -4.71 -6.00
N LEU A 73 -0.03 -5.31 -4.93
CA LEU A 73 0.26 -4.63 -3.67
C LEU A 73 1.33 -3.55 -3.84
N ARG A 74 2.30 -3.74 -4.75
CA ARG A 74 3.30 -2.72 -5.08
C ARG A 74 2.69 -1.44 -5.65
N LEU A 75 1.61 -1.51 -6.40
CA LEU A 75 0.91 -0.32 -6.90
C LEU A 75 0.37 0.52 -5.74
N VAL A 76 -0.25 -0.14 -4.75
CA VAL A 76 -0.89 0.52 -3.60
C VAL A 76 0.15 0.98 -2.57
N ALA A 77 1.16 0.15 -2.26
CA ALA A 77 2.23 0.47 -1.33
C ALA A 77 3.00 1.74 -1.73
N ASN A 78 3.18 1.96 -3.04
CA ASN A 78 3.85 3.15 -3.59
C ASN A 78 3.04 4.45 -3.47
N MET A 79 1.76 4.40 -3.07
CA MET A 79 0.96 5.62 -2.87
C MET A 79 1.38 6.39 -1.62
N GLY A 80 2.14 5.76 -0.72
CA GLY A 80 2.78 6.44 0.41
C GLY A 80 1.97 6.37 1.70
N PRO A 81 1.88 7.47 2.48
CA PRO A 81 1.21 7.49 3.77
C PRO A 81 -0.25 6.99 3.70
N GLY A 82 -0.68 6.22 4.70
CA GLY A 82 -2.03 5.66 4.78
C GLY A 82 -2.20 4.30 4.11
N TYR A 83 -1.18 3.82 3.40
CA TYR A 83 -1.15 2.49 2.76
C TYR A 83 -0.14 1.56 3.43
N GLU A 84 0.12 1.74 4.73
CA GLU A 84 1.06 0.93 5.51
C GLU A 84 0.63 -0.55 5.55
N ASN A 85 -0.68 -0.82 5.47
CA ASN A 85 -1.23 -2.17 5.31
C ASN A 85 -0.78 -2.84 3.99
N ALA A 86 -0.77 -2.09 2.88
CA ALA A 86 -0.30 -2.58 1.58
C ALA A 86 1.22 -2.74 1.56
N GLN A 87 1.96 -1.79 2.17
CA GLN A 87 3.41 -1.91 2.36
C GLN A 87 3.75 -3.16 3.18
N THR A 88 3.00 -3.43 4.25
CA THR A 88 3.17 -4.63 5.09
C THR A 88 2.88 -5.91 4.30
N ALA A 89 1.74 -5.97 3.62
CA ALA A 89 1.35 -7.15 2.84
C ALA A 89 2.34 -7.44 1.70
N LEU A 90 2.83 -6.41 1.01
CA LEU A 90 3.87 -6.54 0.00
C LEU A 90 5.16 -7.08 0.61
N GLY A 91 5.56 -6.49 1.75
CA GLY A 91 6.72 -6.90 2.52
C GLY A 91 6.69 -8.38 2.84
N GLU A 92 5.58 -8.87 3.38
CA GLU A 92 5.38 -10.29 3.71
C GLU A 92 5.45 -11.21 2.48
N CYS A 93 4.81 -10.83 1.37
CA CYS A 93 4.88 -11.63 0.14
C CYS A 93 6.32 -11.76 -0.37
N LEU A 94 7.09 -10.67 -0.31
CA LEU A 94 8.47 -10.62 -0.78
C LEU A 94 9.45 -11.31 0.18
N THR A 95 9.28 -11.18 1.50
CA THR A 95 10.15 -11.89 2.47
C THR A 95 9.88 -13.39 2.54
N ASN A 96 8.70 -13.83 2.10
CA ASN A 96 8.37 -15.24 1.96
C ASN A 96 8.73 -15.80 0.57
N SER A 97 9.27 -14.98 -0.33
CA SER A 97 9.68 -15.41 -1.67
C SER A 97 11.13 -15.90 -1.66
N GLY A 98 11.35 -17.13 -2.18
CA GLY A 98 12.68 -17.73 -2.31
C GLY A 98 12.86 -19.07 -1.58
N ALA A 99 14.02 -19.69 -1.81
CA ALA A 99 14.38 -20.96 -1.17
C ALA A 99 14.75 -20.73 0.31
N PRO A 100 14.43 -21.68 1.22
CA PRO A 100 14.84 -21.60 2.62
C PRO A 100 16.36 -21.43 2.75
N GLY A 101 16.80 -20.47 3.57
CA GLY A 101 18.19 -20.38 4.02
C GLY A 101 19.05 -19.29 3.39
N SER A 102 18.59 -18.58 2.34
CA SER A 102 19.34 -17.44 1.79
C SER A 102 18.44 -16.27 1.37
N PRO A 103 18.62 -15.05 1.92
CA PRO A 103 17.91 -13.85 1.49
C PRO A 103 18.15 -13.52 0.00
N THR A 104 17.07 -13.38 -0.76
CA THR A 104 17.07 -12.94 -2.17
C THR A 104 17.01 -11.40 -2.28
N ALA A 105 17.16 -10.85 -3.49
CA ALA A 105 16.92 -9.43 -3.73
C ALA A 105 15.49 -9.01 -3.33
N ASP A 106 14.50 -9.84 -3.66
CA ASP A 106 13.11 -9.63 -3.28
C ASP A 106 12.94 -9.64 -1.75
N PHE A 107 13.64 -10.52 -1.04
CA PHE A 107 13.62 -10.52 0.43
C PHE A 107 14.06 -9.18 1.02
N TYR A 108 15.16 -8.60 0.53
CA TYR A 108 15.64 -7.30 1.00
C TYR A 108 14.69 -6.15 0.61
N GLU A 109 14.06 -6.24 -0.56
CA GLU A 109 12.99 -5.32 -0.93
C GLU A 109 11.81 -5.43 0.06
N GLY A 110 11.41 -6.65 0.39
CA GLY A 110 10.34 -6.92 1.35
C GLY A 110 10.64 -6.34 2.74
N MET A 111 11.85 -6.55 3.24
CA MET A 111 12.32 -5.93 4.48
C MET A 111 12.25 -4.40 4.42
N THR A 112 12.58 -3.80 3.27
CA THR A 112 12.49 -2.35 3.09
C THR A 112 11.05 -1.86 3.21
N TRP A 113 10.10 -2.57 2.60
CA TRP A 113 8.68 -2.23 2.71
C TRP A 113 8.12 -2.41 4.12
N LEU A 114 8.49 -3.50 4.80
CA LEU A 114 8.16 -3.71 6.21
C LEU A 114 8.72 -2.59 7.08
N ARG A 115 9.99 -2.20 6.86
CA ARG A 115 10.63 -1.10 7.60
C ARG A 115 9.88 0.21 7.44
N ARG A 116 9.45 0.57 6.23
CA ARG A 116 8.66 1.78 5.97
C ARG A 116 7.35 1.80 6.76
N ALA A 117 6.60 0.69 6.73
CA ALA A 117 5.35 0.58 7.47
C ALA A 117 5.58 0.58 8.99
N ALA A 118 6.61 -0.11 9.47
CA ALA A 118 6.94 -0.21 10.89
C ALA A 118 7.42 1.14 11.47
N ASP A 119 8.23 1.88 10.71
CA ASP A 119 8.68 3.23 11.04
C ASP A 119 7.49 4.22 11.05
N ALA A 120 6.47 4.01 10.22
CA ALA A 120 5.21 4.76 10.28
C ALA A 120 4.30 4.35 11.47
N GLY A 121 4.70 3.34 12.24
CA GLY A 121 3.97 2.87 13.42
C GLY A 121 2.92 1.81 13.13
N TRP A 122 3.02 1.09 12.00
CA TRP A 122 2.11 -0.02 11.70
C TRP A 122 2.48 -1.25 12.55
N PRO A 123 1.59 -1.72 13.44
CA PRO A 123 1.92 -2.76 14.41
C PRO A 123 2.27 -4.08 13.72
N GLU A 124 1.49 -4.51 12.72
CA GLU A 124 1.78 -5.78 12.03
C GLU A 124 3.19 -5.79 11.42
N ALA A 125 3.63 -4.68 10.81
CA ALA A 125 4.97 -4.58 10.26
C ALA A 125 6.07 -4.63 11.33
N GLN A 126 5.86 -3.97 12.48
CA GLN A 126 6.78 -4.04 13.62
C GLN A 126 6.92 -5.49 14.10
N GLY A 127 5.80 -6.20 14.25
CA GLY A 127 5.81 -7.62 14.63
C GLY A 127 6.48 -8.53 13.60
N ARG A 128 6.32 -8.26 12.30
CA ARG A 128 7.02 -9.00 11.23
C ARG A 128 8.52 -8.76 11.23
N LEU A 129 8.98 -7.52 11.46
CA LEU A 129 10.41 -7.26 11.58
C LEU A 129 11.02 -7.94 12.82
N ALA A 130 10.31 -7.92 13.95
CA ALA A 130 10.72 -8.67 15.14
C ALA A 130 10.84 -10.17 14.83
N GLN A 131 9.86 -10.74 14.13
CA GLN A 131 9.88 -12.14 13.69
C GLN A 131 11.07 -12.46 12.79
N ILE A 132 11.32 -11.63 11.78
CA ILE A 132 12.41 -11.85 10.82
C ILE A 132 13.77 -11.76 11.51
N HIS A 133 13.98 -10.78 12.38
CA HIS A 133 15.24 -10.63 13.10
C HIS A 133 15.47 -11.68 14.19
N ALA A 134 14.40 -12.25 14.78
CA ALA A 134 14.51 -13.32 15.77
C ALA A 134 14.68 -14.71 15.14
N LEU A 135 13.88 -15.02 14.11
CA LEU A 135 13.65 -16.38 13.61
C LEU A 135 13.99 -16.56 12.12
N GLY A 136 14.31 -15.47 11.41
CA GLY A 136 14.58 -15.50 9.97
C GLY A 136 15.91 -16.17 9.58
N PRO A 137 16.32 -16.01 8.31
CA PRO A 137 17.60 -16.51 7.82
C PRO A 137 18.75 -16.06 8.73
N SER A 138 19.73 -16.93 8.97
CA SER A 138 20.85 -16.65 9.89
C SER A 138 21.60 -15.36 9.55
N ALA A 139 21.72 -15.04 8.27
CA ALA A 139 22.34 -13.80 7.77
C ALA A 139 21.60 -12.51 8.17
N ILE A 140 20.32 -12.61 8.56
CA ILE A 140 19.45 -11.48 8.90
C ILE A 140 19.16 -11.40 10.40
N ARG A 141 19.38 -12.51 11.12
CA ARG A 141 19.11 -12.59 12.55
C ARG A 141 19.94 -11.57 13.32
N ASN A 142 19.26 -10.81 14.17
CA ASN A 142 19.85 -9.79 15.03
C ASN A 142 18.97 -9.63 16.28
N GLY A 143 19.48 -10.06 17.44
CA GLY A 143 18.72 -10.06 18.69
C GLY A 143 18.29 -8.65 19.12
N GLU A 144 19.18 -7.67 19.01
CA GLU A 144 18.88 -6.28 19.38
C GLU A 144 17.79 -5.65 18.50
N GLU A 145 17.86 -5.84 17.18
CA GLU A 145 16.80 -5.41 16.26
C GLU A 145 15.48 -6.14 16.57
N ALA A 146 15.52 -7.44 16.85
CA ALA A 146 14.34 -8.20 17.24
C ALA A 146 13.70 -7.64 18.52
N GLY A 147 14.51 -7.39 19.56
CA GLY A 147 14.07 -6.77 20.80
C GLY A 147 13.48 -5.37 20.61
N TYR A 148 14.11 -4.57 19.75
CA TYR A 148 13.67 -3.22 19.43
C TYR A 148 12.29 -3.22 18.75
N TRP A 149 12.11 -4.01 17.69
CA TRP A 149 10.83 -4.10 17.00
C TRP A 149 9.75 -4.74 17.84
N MET A 150 10.10 -5.72 18.67
CA MET A 150 9.16 -6.37 19.58
C MET A 150 8.66 -5.40 20.66
N ALA A 151 9.55 -4.57 21.22
CA ALA A 151 9.17 -3.53 22.17
C ALA A 151 8.21 -2.50 21.54
N LEU A 152 8.48 -2.07 20.30
CA LEU A 152 7.58 -1.19 19.55
C LEU A 152 6.23 -1.84 19.27
N TYR A 153 6.23 -3.10 18.82
CA TYR A 153 5.00 -3.87 18.63
C TYR A 153 4.18 -3.92 19.93
N ASP A 154 4.81 -4.27 21.06
CA ASP A 154 4.14 -4.42 22.35
C ASP A 154 3.53 -3.10 22.85
N ALA A 155 4.25 -1.97 22.71
CA ALA A 155 3.78 -0.64 23.10
C ALA A 155 2.73 -0.04 22.14
N ASN A 156 2.52 -0.61 20.97
CA ASN A 156 1.68 -0.02 19.94
C ASN A 156 0.18 -0.13 20.27
N ALA A 157 -0.43 0.95 20.78
CA ALA A 157 -1.85 1.02 21.14
C ALA A 157 -2.82 0.74 19.97
N THR A 158 -2.31 0.83 18.74
CA THR A 158 -3.10 0.63 17.53
C THR A 158 -3.55 -0.81 17.32
N LYS A 159 -2.93 -1.76 18.03
CA LYS A 159 -3.37 -3.16 18.08
C LYS A 159 -4.77 -3.33 18.70
N SER A 160 -5.27 -2.35 19.43
CA SER A 160 -6.60 -2.36 20.04
C SER A 160 -7.68 -1.72 19.16
N ARG A 161 -7.35 -1.30 17.93
CA ARG A 161 -8.32 -0.75 16.98
C ARG A 161 -9.26 -1.86 16.49
N LEU A 162 -10.54 -1.52 16.28
CA LEU A 162 -11.50 -2.43 15.65
C LEU A 162 -11.01 -2.84 14.26
N GLY A 163 -11.11 -4.13 13.95
CA GLY A 163 -10.70 -4.70 12.67
C GLY A 163 -9.20 -4.97 12.52
N PHE A 164 -8.38 -4.67 13.53
CA PHE A 164 -7.00 -5.15 13.58
C PHE A 164 -6.95 -6.58 14.10
N THR A 165 -6.26 -7.46 13.38
CA THR A 165 -5.97 -8.82 13.84
C THR A 165 -4.53 -8.87 14.33
N PRO A 166 -4.29 -9.04 15.65
CA PRO A 166 -2.93 -9.18 16.17
C PRO A 166 -2.29 -10.47 15.68
N MET A 167 -0.96 -10.50 15.71
CA MET A 167 -0.22 -11.74 15.49
C MET A 167 -0.65 -12.80 16.50
N GLU A 168 -0.63 -14.06 16.08
CA GLU A 168 -0.99 -15.19 16.92
C GLU A 168 -0.17 -15.23 18.21
N ALA A 169 -0.82 -15.52 19.34
CA ALA A 169 -0.17 -15.56 20.64
C ALA A 169 1.01 -16.54 20.68
N GLN A 170 0.89 -17.70 20.03
CA GLN A 170 1.98 -18.67 19.94
C GLN A 170 3.16 -18.13 19.15
N THR A 171 2.91 -17.45 18.03
CA THR A 171 3.97 -16.79 17.24
C THR A 171 4.69 -15.74 18.09
N LEU A 172 3.95 -14.93 18.85
CA LEU A 172 4.54 -13.92 19.73
C LEU A 172 5.38 -14.54 20.86
N SER A 173 4.95 -15.68 21.42
CA SER A 173 5.76 -16.42 22.40
C SER A 173 7.08 -16.85 21.78
N THR A 174 7.04 -17.53 20.64
CA THR A 174 8.25 -18.02 19.96
C THR A 174 9.23 -16.90 19.63
N ILE A 175 8.75 -15.73 19.21
CA ILE A 175 9.61 -14.55 18.96
C ILE A 175 10.28 -14.10 20.26
N ARG A 176 9.51 -13.92 21.34
CA ARG A 176 10.04 -13.46 22.63
C ARG A 176 11.04 -14.45 23.22
N ASP A 177 10.78 -15.75 23.09
CA ASP A 177 11.66 -16.81 23.59
C ASP A 177 12.99 -16.87 22.82
N ALA A 178 13.01 -16.43 21.56
CA ALA A 178 14.22 -16.35 20.74
C ALA A 178 15.07 -15.09 21.01
N ILE A 179 14.52 -14.08 21.69
CA ILE A 179 15.22 -12.83 22.03
C ILE A 179 15.85 -13.00 23.42
N SER A 180 17.17 -12.82 23.51
CA SER A 180 17.85 -12.90 24.81
C SER A 180 17.40 -11.78 25.75
N ALA A 181 17.49 -12.01 27.06
CA ALA A 181 17.15 -10.98 28.04
C ALA A 181 17.99 -9.69 27.87
N ALA A 182 19.26 -9.83 27.47
CA ALA A 182 20.14 -8.69 27.21
C ALA A 182 19.70 -7.90 25.97
N ASP A 183 19.38 -8.60 24.87
CA ASP A 183 18.93 -7.98 23.63
C ASP A 183 17.58 -7.29 23.80
N ARG A 184 16.66 -7.89 24.57
CA ARG A 184 15.38 -7.27 24.92
C ARG A 184 15.59 -5.94 25.64
N VAL A 185 16.47 -5.90 26.64
CA VAL A 185 16.78 -4.67 27.38
C VAL A 185 17.43 -3.61 26.48
N SER A 186 18.34 -4.00 25.56
CA SER A 186 18.92 -3.05 24.60
C SER A 186 17.86 -2.50 23.64
N GLY A 187 17.04 -3.39 23.09
CA GLY A 187 15.95 -3.07 22.19
C GLY A 187 14.92 -2.13 22.83
N GLU A 188 14.50 -2.39 24.07
CA GLU A 188 13.58 -1.54 24.84
C GLU A 188 14.14 -0.12 25.03
N LYS A 189 15.44 0.02 25.35
CA LYS A 189 16.09 1.33 25.48
C LYS A 189 16.07 2.12 24.17
N ARG A 190 16.34 1.45 23.05
CA ARG A 190 16.28 2.07 21.72
C ARG A 190 14.83 2.42 21.33
N ALA A 191 13.88 1.54 21.63
CA ALA A 191 12.45 1.76 21.36
C ALA A 191 11.90 2.96 22.13
N ALA A 192 12.41 3.24 23.34
CA ALA A 192 12.04 4.42 24.12
C ALA A 192 12.41 5.75 23.43
N GLN A 193 13.37 5.74 22.49
CA GLN A 193 13.78 6.90 21.70
C GLN A 193 13.11 6.94 20.31
N TRP A 194 12.20 6.00 20.03
CA TRP A 194 11.59 5.89 18.72
C TRP A 194 10.75 7.12 18.38
N GLN A 195 10.90 7.56 17.13
CA GLN A 195 10.08 8.59 16.54
C GLN A 195 9.45 8.03 15.27
N ARG A 196 8.14 8.29 15.12
CA ARG A 196 7.41 7.90 13.92
C ARG A 196 8.03 8.58 12.71
N LYS A 197 8.47 7.78 11.74
CA LYS A 197 9.02 8.23 10.47
C LYS A 197 8.17 7.69 9.34
N VAL A 198 7.41 8.58 8.71
CA VAL A 198 6.56 8.23 7.58
C VAL A 198 7.37 8.34 6.29
N TRP A 199 7.34 7.29 5.47
CA TRP A 199 7.96 7.31 4.15
C TRP A 199 7.08 8.07 3.14
N LEU A 200 7.70 8.97 2.37
CA LEU A 200 7.05 9.67 1.27
C LEU A 200 7.59 9.11 -0.06
N PRO A 201 6.71 8.80 -1.02
CA PRO A 201 7.15 8.35 -2.34
C PRO A 201 7.90 9.48 -3.05
N PRO A 202 8.93 9.15 -3.85
CA PRO A 202 9.65 10.17 -4.61
C PRO A 202 8.69 10.88 -5.56
N VAL A 203 8.74 12.21 -5.56
CA VAL A 203 7.97 13.04 -6.49
C VAL A 203 8.48 12.73 -7.89
N GLN A 204 7.63 12.15 -8.76
CA GLN A 204 8.04 11.98 -10.15
C GLN A 204 8.21 13.37 -10.78
N PRO A 205 9.35 13.66 -11.42
CA PRO A 205 9.54 14.94 -12.08
C PRO A 205 8.47 15.12 -13.16
N LYS A 206 7.86 16.32 -13.21
CA LYS A 206 6.74 16.66 -14.10
C LYS A 206 7.03 16.49 -15.61
N ASN A 207 8.24 16.11 -16.01
CA ASN A 207 8.75 16.27 -17.37
C ASN A 207 8.97 14.94 -18.12
N ALA A 208 8.39 13.82 -17.67
CA ALA A 208 8.47 12.55 -18.40
C ALA A 208 7.41 12.41 -19.52
N GLN A 209 6.52 13.40 -19.71
CA GLN A 209 5.42 13.32 -20.69
C GLN A 209 5.44 14.38 -21.79
N THR A 210 6.49 15.20 -21.90
CA THR A 210 6.66 16.10 -23.06
C THR A 210 7.86 15.67 -23.91
N GLY A 211 7.90 14.38 -24.25
CA GLY A 211 8.73 13.88 -25.33
C GLY A 211 7.86 13.76 -26.58
N GLY A 212 7.95 14.74 -27.49
CA GLY A 212 7.40 14.61 -28.84
C GLY A 212 7.90 13.34 -29.55
N PRO A 213 7.30 12.95 -30.68
CA PRO A 213 7.56 11.68 -31.33
C PRO A 213 9.03 11.59 -31.77
N GLY A 214 9.87 10.92 -30.99
CA GLY A 214 11.29 10.74 -31.29
C GLY A 214 12.19 10.27 -30.15
N ALA A 215 11.81 10.42 -28.88
CA ALA A 215 12.71 10.06 -27.77
C ALA A 215 12.53 8.61 -27.29
N ARG A 216 13.22 7.67 -27.95
CA ARG A 216 13.46 6.34 -27.38
C ARG A 216 14.55 6.47 -26.31
N GLN A 217 14.18 6.68 -25.04
CA GLN A 217 15.13 6.61 -23.93
C GLN A 217 14.83 5.42 -23.01
N GLN A 218 15.91 4.69 -22.77
CA GLN A 218 15.97 3.40 -22.10
C GLN A 218 15.60 3.56 -20.62
N ARG A 219 14.79 2.63 -20.11
CA ARG A 219 14.53 2.48 -18.68
C ARG A 219 15.81 1.98 -18.01
N THR A 220 16.44 2.83 -17.20
CA THR A 220 17.38 2.41 -16.17
C THR A 220 16.79 2.73 -14.81
N TRP A 221 16.11 1.76 -14.21
CA TRP A 221 15.90 1.74 -12.77
C TRP A 221 17.11 1.01 -12.19
N TYR A 222 18.07 1.75 -11.64
CA TYR A 222 19.02 1.36 -10.60
C TYR A 222 20.15 2.38 -10.62
N ASN A 223 20.35 2.99 -9.44
CA ASN A 223 21.58 3.61 -8.92
C ASN A 223 21.25 4.95 -8.29
N GLU A 224 21.26 4.99 -6.96
CA GLU A 224 21.89 6.06 -6.18
C GLU A 224 22.45 5.43 -4.89
N PRO A 225 23.50 6.02 -4.28
CA PRO A 225 24.63 5.34 -3.65
C PRO A 225 24.41 4.76 -2.24
#